data_AF-A0A953S0U5-F1
#
_entry.id   AF-A0A953S0U5-F1
#
_cell.length_a   1.000
_cell.length_b   1.000
_cell.length_c   1.000
_cell.angle_alpha   90.00
_cell.angle_beta   90.00
_cell.angle_gamma   90.00
#
_symmetry.space_group_name_H-M   'P 1'
#
loop_
_entity.id
_entity.type
_entity.pdbx_description
1 polymer ?
#
loop_
_entity_poly.entity_id
_entity_poly.type
_entity_poly.pdbx_seq_one_letter_code
_entity_poly.pdbx_strand_id
1 'polypeptide(L)'
;MIRVLRESHQTPRFVDEALRLAGGCNRFGEPNYRAVWGWSRLDWIGGKWEDRDAAGTLLREVVELRREPKYTPHNRWHIERWLPPETYGSPEQWHAATIEIENGRNIPALGPYPSRGEYEHCFTLEGPRGEFVQLTPAVARHIARAIEASRNAPRAKSREALDERTRREEREYDSFADAVLS
;
A
#
# COMPACT_ATOMS: atom_id res chain seq x y z
N MET A 1 21.27 -15.07 18.15
CA MET A 1 19.81 -15.13 17.94
C MET A 1 19.37 -13.76 17.46
N ILE A 2 19.29 -13.52 16.15
CA ILE A 2 18.87 -12.22 15.61
C ILE A 2 17.36 -12.28 15.43
N ARG A 3 16.64 -11.59 16.32
CA ARG A 3 15.19 -11.42 16.25
C ARG A 3 14.95 -10.14 15.46
N VAL A 4 14.43 -10.23 14.24
CA VAL A 4 13.95 -9.03 13.54
C VAL A 4 12.68 -8.58 14.26
N LEU A 5 12.85 -7.67 15.22
CA LEU A 5 11.82 -6.95 15.94
C LEU A 5 11.19 -5.93 15.00
N ARG A 6 10.43 -6.36 13.98
CA ARG A 6 9.70 -5.42 13.09
C ARG A 6 8.81 -4.56 13.98
N GLU A 7 9.04 -3.25 13.99
CA GLU A 7 8.24 -2.32 14.78
C GLU A 7 6.79 -2.41 14.28
N SER A 8 5.89 -2.88 15.14
CA SER A 8 4.48 -3.06 14.80
C SER A 8 3.64 -2.06 15.57
N HIS A 9 2.97 -1.17 14.84
CA HIS A 9 1.96 -0.28 15.44
C HIS A 9 0.56 -0.71 15.01
N GLN A 10 -0.37 -0.67 15.96
CA GLN A 10 -1.80 -0.80 15.69
C GLN A 10 -2.42 0.58 15.58
N THR A 11 -3.34 0.73 14.64
CA THR A 11 -4.07 1.98 14.47
C THR A 11 -4.89 2.29 15.73
N PRO A 12 -4.71 3.47 16.35
CA PRO A 12 -5.51 3.81 17.51
C PRO A 12 -6.99 3.91 17.16
N ARG A 13 -7.86 3.36 18.01
CA ARG A 13 -9.33 3.31 17.77
C ARG A 13 -9.95 4.66 17.42
N PHE A 14 -9.49 5.76 18.03
CA PHE A 14 -10.02 7.10 17.72
C PHE A 14 -9.72 7.55 16.29
N VAL A 15 -8.64 7.04 15.67
CA VAL A 15 -8.29 7.31 14.28
C VAL A 15 -9.26 6.54 13.38
N ASP A 16 -9.44 5.24 13.63
CA ASP A 16 -10.39 4.41 12.88
C ASP A 16 -11.81 4.98 12.92
N GLU A 17 -12.26 5.41 14.11
CA GLU A 17 -13.57 6.04 14.27
C GLU A 17 -13.69 7.36 13.47
N ALA A 18 -12.67 8.22 13.54
CA ALA A 18 -12.67 9.48 12.79
C ALA A 18 -12.69 9.26 11.26
N LEU A 19 -11.88 8.33 10.76
CA LEU A 19 -11.81 7.99 9.34
C LEU A 19 -13.11 7.36 8.84
N ARG A 20 -13.70 6.47 9.64
CA ARG A 20 -14.99 5.83 9.31
C ARG A 20 -16.12 6.85 9.26
N LEU A 21 -16.17 7.81 10.20
CA LEU A 21 -17.19 8.86 10.19
C LEU A 21 -17.04 9.78 8.96
N ALA A 22 -15.81 10.19 8.64
CA ALA A 22 -15.52 11.05 7.49
C ALA A 22 -15.74 10.36 6.14
N GLY A 23 -15.31 9.10 6.02
CA GLY A 23 -15.31 8.34 4.78
C GLY A 23 -16.56 7.47 4.54
N GLY A 24 -17.33 7.19 5.59
CA GLY A 24 -18.36 6.16 5.58
C GLY A 24 -17.78 4.74 5.50
N CYS A 25 -18.67 3.77 5.23
CA CYS A 25 -18.31 2.37 5.05
C CYS A 25 -18.48 1.92 3.59
N ASN A 26 -17.74 0.88 3.20
CA ASN A 26 -17.89 0.17 1.94
C ASN A 26 -19.11 -0.77 1.97
N ARG A 27 -19.38 -1.46 0.85
CA ARG A 27 -20.52 -2.39 0.71
C ARG A 27 -20.48 -3.60 1.67
N PHE A 28 -19.36 -3.81 2.37
CA PHE A 28 -19.17 -4.87 3.35
C PHE A 28 -19.23 -4.36 4.80
N GLY A 29 -19.54 -3.08 5.02
CA GLY A 29 -19.61 -2.48 6.35
C GLY A 29 -18.25 -2.07 6.95
N GLU A 30 -17.17 -2.25 6.20
CA GLU A 30 -15.81 -1.87 6.63
C GLU A 30 -15.54 -0.39 6.29
N PRO A 31 -14.63 0.32 6.98
CA PRO A 31 -14.33 1.72 6.69
C PRO A 31 -13.84 1.95 5.26
N ASN A 32 -14.33 2.97 4.55
CA ASN A 32 -13.79 3.33 3.23
C ASN A 32 -12.35 3.86 3.29
N TYR A 33 -11.90 4.30 4.47
CA TYR A 33 -10.56 4.80 4.70
C TYR A 33 -10.01 4.20 5.99
N ARG A 34 -8.72 3.87 6.00
CA ARG A 34 -8.02 3.37 7.19
C ARG A 34 -6.60 3.90 7.25
N ALA A 35 -6.04 3.96 8.46
CA ALA A 35 -4.61 4.16 8.64
C ALA A 35 -3.95 2.79 8.87
N VAL A 36 -2.79 2.56 8.28
CA VAL A 36 -1.99 1.35 8.47
C VAL A 36 -0.53 1.71 8.70
N TRP A 37 0.15 0.93 9.54
CA TRP A 37 1.60 1.06 9.70
C TRP A 37 2.31 0.32 8.58
N GLY A 38 3.32 0.94 7.96
CA GLY A 38 3.97 0.42 6.75
C GLY A 38 4.52 -1.00 6.91
N TRP A 39 5.19 -1.32 8.03
CA TRP A 39 5.65 -2.69 8.32
C TRP A 39 4.53 -3.72 8.51
N SER A 40 3.34 -3.27 8.91
CA SER A 40 2.20 -4.15 9.21
C SER A 40 1.34 -4.43 7.97
N ARG A 41 1.40 -3.58 6.94
CA ARG A 41 0.63 -3.74 5.70
C ARG A 41 1.42 -4.56 4.68
N LEU A 42 1.12 -5.85 4.61
CA LEU A 42 1.71 -6.76 3.61
C LEU A 42 0.84 -6.87 2.37
N ASP A 43 1.43 -6.89 1.19
CA ASP A 43 0.79 -7.25 -0.07
C ASP A 43 1.49 -8.40 -0.77
N TRP A 44 0.85 -8.97 -1.78
CA TRP A 44 1.46 -9.92 -2.69
C TRP A 44 2.38 -9.19 -3.67
N ILE A 45 3.68 -9.48 -3.57
CA ILE A 45 4.70 -8.96 -4.48
C ILE A 45 5.30 -10.15 -5.20
N GLY A 46 5.22 -10.13 -6.53
CA GLY A 46 5.86 -11.07 -7.42
C GLY A 46 7.27 -10.61 -7.73
N GLY A 47 8.19 -11.55 -7.77
CA GLY A 47 9.56 -11.18 -8.10
C GLY A 47 10.52 -12.33 -8.03
N LYS A 48 11.77 -11.98 -8.32
CA LYS A 48 12.94 -12.83 -8.14
C LYS A 48 13.50 -12.60 -6.75
N TRP A 49 13.60 -13.66 -5.98
CA TRP A 49 14.03 -13.65 -4.59
C TRP A 49 15.34 -14.41 -4.41
N GLU A 50 16.24 -13.83 -3.62
CA GLU A 50 17.43 -14.50 -3.14
C GLU A 50 17.23 -14.90 -1.69
N ASP A 51 17.19 -16.20 -1.43
CA ASP A 51 17.19 -16.71 -0.07
C ASP A 51 18.64 -16.92 0.36
N ARG A 52 19.03 -16.24 1.45
CA ARG A 52 20.38 -16.30 2.02
C ARG A 52 20.34 -16.90 3.42
N ASP A 53 21.40 -17.60 3.82
CA ASP A 53 21.54 -18.11 5.18
C ASP A 53 21.91 -16.99 6.18
N ALA A 54 22.05 -17.35 7.46
CA ALA A 54 22.41 -16.39 8.51
C ALA A 54 23.81 -15.78 8.34
N ALA A 55 24.68 -16.39 7.53
CA ALA A 55 26.01 -15.88 7.19
C ALA A 55 26.01 -15.03 5.90
N GLY A 56 24.85 -14.86 5.26
CA GLY A 56 24.69 -14.13 4.00
C GLY A 56 24.99 -14.94 2.75
N THR A 57 25.27 -16.25 2.88
CA THR A 57 25.52 -17.16 1.75
C THR A 57 24.23 -17.37 0.98
N LEU A 58 24.27 -17.21 -0.34
CA LEU A 58 23.13 -17.50 -1.22
C LEU A 58 22.79 -18.99 -1.18
N LEU A 59 21.58 -19.31 -0.74
CA LEU A 59 21.05 -20.67 -0.70
C LEU A 59 20.33 -21.02 -2.00
N ARG A 60 19.49 -20.11 -2.49
CA ARG A 60 18.78 -20.28 -3.76
C ARG A 60 18.28 -18.96 -4.31
N GLU A 61 18.00 -18.99 -5.59
CA GLU A 61 17.30 -17.96 -6.32
C GLU A 61 15.95 -18.55 -6.78
N VAL A 62 14.84 -17.88 -6.46
CA VAL A 62 13.49 -18.38 -6.75
C VAL A 62 12.60 -17.25 -7.24
N VAL A 63 11.77 -17.56 -8.23
CA VAL A 63 10.74 -16.65 -8.73
C VAL A 63 9.39 -17.09 -8.18
N GLU A 64 8.79 -16.24 -7.34
CA GLU A 64 7.51 -16.55 -6.68
C GLU A 64 6.80 -15.29 -6.18
N LEU A 65 5.54 -15.44 -5.76
CA LEU A 65 4.80 -14.43 -5.02
C LEU A 65 5.09 -14.55 -3.52
N ARG A 66 5.45 -13.44 -2.87
CA ARG A 66 5.63 -13.35 -1.42
C ARG A 66 4.75 -12.28 -0.80
N ARG A 67 4.48 -12.42 0.49
CA ARG A 67 3.79 -11.41 1.31
C ARG A 67 4.82 -10.46 1.90
N GLU A 68 5.02 -9.32 1.25
CA GLU A 68 6.02 -8.32 1.63
C GLU A 68 5.35 -6.97 1.98
N PRO A 69 6.00 -6.10 2.78
CA PRO A 69 5.47 -4.78 3.08
C PRO A 69 5.14 -3.98 1.81
N LYS A 70 3.89 -3.51 1.72
CA LYS A 70 3.38 -2.79 0.54
C LYS A 70 4.08 -1.45 0.31
N TYR A 71 4.51 -0.79 1.39
CA TYR A 71 4.90 0.62 1.35
C TYR A 71 6.31 0.86 1.84
N THR A 72 7.09 1.59 1.06
CA THR A 72 8.27 2.31 1.50
C THR A 72 7.94 3.81 1.62
N PRO A 73 8.47 4.52 2.63
CA PRO A 73 9.16 4.01 3.82
C PRO A 73 8.23 3.23 4.78
N HIS A 74 8.75 2.14 5.35
CA HIS A 74 7.98 1.23 6.21
C HIS A 74 7.64 1.83 7.59
N ASN A 75 8.49 2.70 8.13
CA ASN A 75 8.32 3.32 9.45
C ASN A 75 7.40 4.56 9.39
N ARG A 76 6.29 4.46 8.64
CA ARG A 76 5.30 5.54 8.50
C ARG A 76 3.89 4.99 8.58
N TRP A 77 2.98 5.88 8.96
CA TRP A 77 1.55 5.65 8.80
C TRP A 77 1.14 5.98 7.38
N HIS A 78 0.41 5.08 6.75
CA HIS A 78 -0.13 5.23 5.41
C HIS A 78 -1.65 5.31 5.51
N ILE A 79 -2.25 6.30 4.85
CA ILE A 79 -3.70 6.39 4.72
C ILE A 79 -4.08 5.69 3.44
N GLU A 80 -4.95 4.70 3.57
CA GLU A 80 -5.49 3.95 2.45
C GLU A 80 -6.97 4.24 2.25
N ARG A 81 -7.44 4.11 1.00
CA ARG A 81 -8.84 4.15 0.60
C ARG A 81 -9.23 2.84 -0.06
N TRP A 82 -10.36 2.31 0.36
CA TRP A 82 -10.96 1.14 -0.27
C TRP A 82 -11.46 1.48 -1.69
N LEU A 83 -11.05 0.67 -2.65
CA LEU A 83 -11.56 0.67 -4.02
C LEU A 83 -12.33 -0.63 -4.28
N PRO A 84 -13.48 -0.55 -4.97
CA PRO A 84 -14.26 -1.71 -5.28
C PRO A 84 -13.59 -2.60 -6.34
N PRO A 85 -13.93 -3.90 -6.40
CA PRO A 85 -13.33 -4.85 -7.35
C PRO A 85 -13.45 -4.37 -8.80
N GLU A 86 -14.56 -3.72 -9.16
CA GLU A 86 -14.81 -3.25 -10.53
C GLU A 86 -13.82 -2.16 -10.99
N THR A 87 -13.05 -1.56 -10.08
CA THR A 87 -11.96 -0.63 -10.43
C THR A 87 -10.79 -1.33 -11.13
N TYR A 88 -10.62 -2.64 -10.91
CA TYR A 88 -9.48 -3.43 -11.42
C TYR A 88 -9.81 -4.22 -12.70
N GLY A 89 -10.98 -4.00 -13.29
CA GLY A 89 -11.46 -4.75 -14.46
C GLY A 89 -12.03 -6.13 -14.09
N SER A 90 -12.08 -7.04 -15.06
CA SER A 90 -12.49 -8.42 -14.81
C SER A 90 -11.32 -9.26 -14.25
N PRO A 91 -11.58 -10.40 -13.59
CA PRO A 91 -10.51 -11.31 -13.15
C PRO A 91 -9.55 -11.72 -14.27
N GLU A 92 -10.06 -11.91 -15.48
CA GLU A 92 -9.27 -12.26 -16.67
C GLU A 92 -8.39 -11.10 -17.11
N GLN A 93 -8.92 -9.86 -17.10
CA GLN A 93 -8.17 -8.65 -17.40
C GLN A 93 -7.06 -8.43 -16.38
N TRP A 94 -7.35 -8.59 -15.09
CA TRP A 94 -6.37 -8.51 -14.02
C TRP A 94 -5.24 -9.52 -14.20
N HIS A 95 -5.58 -10.79 -14.40
CA HIS A 95 -4.59 -11.85 -14.60
C HIS A 95 -3.72 -11.57 -15.84
N ALA A 96 -4.32 -11.11 -16.94
CA ALA A 96 -3.56 -10.75 -18.14
C ALA A 96 -2.65 -9.53 -17.92
N ALA A 97 -3.09 -8.54 -17.14
CA ALA A 97 -2.35 -7.30 -16.90
C ALA A 97 -1.26 -7.42 -15.83
N THR A 98 -1.33 -8.42 -14.96
CA THR A 98 -0.42 -8.61 -13.83
C THR A 98 0.57 -9.77 -14.03
N ILE A 99 0.60 -10.36 -15.23
CA ILE A 99 1.65 -11.27 -15.63
C ILE A 99 2.78 -10.49 -16.28
N GLU A 100 3.97 -10.66 -15.74
CA GLU A 100 5.23 -10.23 -16.34
C GLU A 100 5.94 -11.41 -17.00
N ILE A 101 6.79 -11.12 -17.98
CA ILE A 101 7.59 -12.14 -18.67
C ILE A 101 9.06 -11.90 -18.35
N GLU A 102 9.67 -12.86 -17.65
CA GLU A 102 11.09 -12.83 -17.30
C GLU A 102 11.72 -14.15 -17.79
N ASN A 103 12.79 -14.06 -18.58
CA ASN A 103 13.47 -15.22 -19.17
C ASN A 103 12.53 -16.24 -19.86
N GLY A 104 11.48 -15.74 -20.53
CA GLY A 104 10.49 -16.56 -21.24
C GLY A 104 9.50 -17.29 -20.33
N ARG A 105 9.45 -16.96 -19.04
CA ARG A 105 8.47 -17.49 -18.08
C ARG A 105 7.50 -16.40 -17.66
N ASN A 106 6.23 -16.75 -17.59
CA ASN A 106 5.20 -15.89 -17.03
C ASN A 106 5.30 -15.91 -15.50
N ILE A 107 5.42 -14.72 -14.91
CA ILE A 107 5.49 -14.50 -13.47
C ILE A 107 4.30 -13.62 -13.09
N PRO A 108 3.46 -14.02 -12.13
CA PRO A 108 2.50 -13.11 -11.54
C PRO A 108 3.27 -12.03 -10.76
N ALA A 109 3.19 -10.78 -11.20
CA ALA A 109 3.78 -9.61 -10.53
C ALA A 109 2.98 -9.20 -9.30
N LEU A 110 1.66 -9.41 -9.33
CA LEU A 110 0.74 -9.13 -8.24
C LEU A 110 -0.05 -10.37 -7.82
N GLY A 111 -0.73 -10.25 -6.68
CA GLY A 111 -1.59 -11.28 -6.13
C GLY A 111 -2.86 -11.58 -6.94
N PRO A 112 -3.74 -12.44 -6.40
CA PRO A 112 -5.01 -12.76 -7.04
C PRO A 112 -5.89 -11.52 -7.18
N TYR A 113 -6.82 -11.55 -8.13
CA TYR A 113 -7.80 -10.48 -8.35
C TYR A 113 -8.53 -10.13 -7.03
N PRO A 114 -8.60 -8.84 -6.64
CA PRO A 114 -9.17 -8.41 -5.37
C PRO A 114 -10.69 -8.44 -5.40
N SER A 115 -11.30 -9.62 -5.29
CA SER A 115 -12.75 -9.84 -5.41
C SER A 115 -13.61 -9.07 -4.38
N ARG A 116 -13.02 -8.66 -3.26
CA ARG A 116 -13.64 -7.79 -2.23
C ARG A 116 -13.22 -6.32 -2.35
N GLY A 117 -12.55 -5.96 -3.44
CA GLY A 117 -11.84 -4.69 -3.54
C GLY A 117 -10.51 -4.72 -2.76
N GLU A 118 -9.76 -3.64 -2.86
CA GLU A 118 -8.48 -3.47 -2.17
C GLU A 118 -8.35 -2.04 -1.65
N TYR A 119 -7.60 -1.89 -0.56
CA TYR A 119 -7.21 -0.61 -0.02
C TYR A 119 -5.96 -0.11 -0.74
N GLU A 120 -6.12 0.99 -1.48
CA GLU A 120 -5.03 1.67 -2.15
C GLU A 120 -4.51 2.86 -1.37
N HIS A 121 -3.23 3.15 -1.55
CA HIS A 121 -2.59 4.29 -0.91
C HIS A 121 -3.27 5.59 -1.34
N CYS A 122 -3.37 6.52 -0.38
CA CYS A 122 -3.81 7.89 -0.64
C CYS A 122 -2.71 8.90 -0.36
N PHE A 123 -2.03 8.73 0.78
CA PHE A 123 -0.86 9.49 1.17
C PHE A 123 -0.17 8.87 2.38
N THR A 124 1.13 9.13 2.47
CA THR A 124 1.97 8.84 3.63
C THR A 124 1.85 9.99 4.63
N LEU A 125 1.71 9.67 5.92
CA LEU A 125 1.66 10.65 6.98
C LEU A 125 3.08 11.01 7.42
N GLU A 126 3.56 12.13 6.89
CA GLU A 126 4.88 12.68 7.15
C GLU A 126 4.84 14.20 7.12
N GLY A 127 5.83 14.84 7.74
CA GLY A 127 5.97 16.29 7.67
C GLY A 127 6.76 16.74 6.43
N PRO A 128 6.96 18.06 6.24
CA PRO A 128 7.49 18.61 4.99
C PRO A 128 8.89 18.14 4.58
N ARG A 129 9.66 17.56 5.50
CA ARG A 129 11.00 17.01 5.25
C ARG A 129 11.04 15.49 5.37
N GLY A 130 9.88 14.83 5.29
CA GLY A 130 9.75 13.38 5.45
C GLY A 130 9.84 12.91 6.90
N GLU A 131 9.71 13.81 7.88
CA GLU A 131 9.74 13.44 9.30
C GLU A 131 8.53 12.57 9.68
N PHE A 132 8.75 11.68 10.64
CA PHE A 132 7.67 10.88 11.20
C PHE A 132 6.63 11.77 11.89
N VAL A 133 5.36 11.53 11.59
CA VAL A 133 4.23 12.19 12.24
C VAL A 133 3.40 11.14 12.99
N GLN A 134 3.24 11.34 14.30
CA GLN A 134 2.45 10.46 15.15
C GLN A 134 0.95 10.64 14.90
N LEU A 135 0.19 9.53 14.92
CA LEU A 135 -1.27 9.56 14.90
C LEU A 135 -1.83 10.10 16.23
N THR A 136 -1.97 11.41 16.32
CA THR A 136 -2.65 12.08 17.43
C THR A 136 -4.11 12.37 17.07
N PRO A 137 -4.99 12.67 18.05
CA PRO A 137 -6.37 13.07 17.76
C PRO A 137 -6.48 14.31 16.86
N ALA A 138 -5.52 15.24 16.93
CA ALA A 138 -5.47 16.40 16.06
C ALA A 138 -5.19 16.00 14.60
N VAL A 139 -4.23 15.10 14.39
CA VAL A 139 -3.90 14.55 13.07
C VAL A 139 -5.09 13.77 12.50
N ALA A 140 -5.75 12.93 13.31
CA ALA A 140 -6.95 12.19 12.88
C ALA A 140 -8.06 13.13 12.39
N ARG A 141 -8.33 14.22 13.12
CA ARG A 141 -9.29 15.25 12.69
C ARG A 141 -8.87 15.96 11.41
N HIS A 142 -7.57 16.22 11.25
CA HIS A 142 -7.06 16.84 10.02
C HIS A 142 -7.28 15.93 8.80
N ILE A 143 -6.95 14.64 8.92
CA ILE A 143 -7.18 13.65 7.87
C ILE A 143 -8.68 13.52 7.55
N ALA A 144 -9.53 13.41 8.59
CA ALA A 144 -10.97 13.33 8.43
C ALA A 144 -11.54 14.51 7.60
N ARG A 145 -11.12 15.74 7.90
CA ARG A 145 -11.51 16.92 7.13
C ARG A 145 -11.02 16.89 5.69
N ALA A 146 -9.81 16.39 5.45
CA ALA A 146 -9.29 16.23 4.09
C ALA A 146 -10.12 15.21 3.29
N ILE A 147 -10.53 14.10 3.92
CA ILE A 147 -11.42 13.09 3.32
C ILE A 147 -12.77 13.72 2.98
N GLU A 148 -13.41 14.40 3.93
CA GLU A 148 -14.70 15.09 3.73
C GLU A 148 -14.62 16.11 2.58
N ALA A 149 -13.55 16.91 2.54
CA ALA A 149 -13.33 17.87 1.47
C ALA A 149 -13.18 17.18 0.10
N SER A 150 -12.41 16.07 0.03
CA SER A 150 -12.20 15.33 -1.20
C SER A 150 -13.50 14.73 -1.77
N ARG A 151 -14.41 14.26 -0.89
CA ARG A 151 -15.71 13.71 -1.29
C ARG A 151 -16.63 14.76 -1.92
N ASN A 152 -16.49 16.02 -1.51
CA ASN A 152 -17.26 17.14 -2.04
C ASN A 152 -16.61 17.79 -3.27
N ALA A 153 -15.40 17.40 -3.63
CA ALA A 153 -14.70 17.92 -4.80
C ALA A 153 -15.23 17.31 -6.11
N PRO A 154 -15.26 18.08 -7.22
CA PRO A 154 -15.65 17.55 -8.53
C PRO A 154 -14.80 16.34 -8.95
N ARG A 155 -15.46 15.26 -9.39
CA ARG A 155 -14.83 13.97 -9.76
C ARG A 155 -13.67 14.10 -10.75
N ALA A 156 -13.72 15.05 -11.69
CA ALA A 156 -12.66 15.27 -12.67
C ALA A 156 -11.32 15.68 -12.02
N LYS A 157 -11.34 16.61 -11.05
CA LYS A 157 -10.14 17.05 -10.31
C LYS A 157 -9.58 15.97 -9.39
N SER A 158 -10.45 15.10 -8.86
CA SER A 158 -10.04 14.00 -7.98
C SER A 158 -9.35 12.86 -8.72
N ARG A 159 -9.55 12.72 -10.04
CA ARG A 159 -8.93 11.65 -10.84
C ARG A 159 -7.51 12.04 -11.28
N GLU A 160 -7.34 13.28 -11.75
CA GLU A 160 -6.03 13.85 -12.10
C GLU A 160 -5.06 13.86 -10.89
N ALA A 161 -5.54 14.29 -9.72
CA ALA A 161 -4.74 14.32 -8.50
C ALA A 161 -4.43 12.91 -7.95
N LEU A 162 -5.19 11.89 -8.35
CA LEU A 162 -4.91 10.50 -7.98
C LEU A 162 -3.83 9.92 -8.90
N ASP A 163 -3.98 10.10 -10.22
CA ASP A 163 -3.05 9.60 -11.23
C ASP A 163 -1.64 10.22 -11.06
N GLU A 164 -1.56 11.50 -10.67
CA GLU A 164 -0.29 12.18 -10.41
C GLU A 164 0.42 11.63 -9.16
N ARG A 165 -0.34 11.18 -8.15
CA ARG A 165 0.20 10.54 -6.93
C ARG A 165 0.66 9.12 -7.18
N THR A 166 -0.14 8.32 -7.88
CA THR A 166 0.24 6.95 -8.28
C THR A 166 1.57 6.96 -9.04
N ARG A 167 1.74 7.88 -10.00
CA ARG A 167 3.03 8.05 -10.71
C ARG A 167 4.19 8.46 -9.83
N ARG A 168 3.95 9.17 -8.72
CA ARG A 168 5.01 9.53 -7.77
C ARG A 168 5.42 8.32 -6.93
N GLU A 169 4.45 7.53 -6.48
CA GLU A 169 4.67 6.30 -5.73
C GLU A 169 5.38 5.22 -6.55
N GLU A 170 4.99 5.04 -7.83
CA GLU A 170 5.72 4.17 -8.76
C GLU A 170 7.19 4.58 -8.87
N ARG A 171 7.48 5.87 -9.03
CA ARG A 171 8.86 6.39 -9.08
C ARG A 171 9.64 6.19 -7.78
N GLU A 172 8.98 6.34 -6.63
CA GLU A 172 9.59 6.13 -5.32
C GLU A 172 9.87 4.63 -5.07
N TYR A 173 8.98 3.74 -5.54
CA TYR A 173 9.19 2.29 -5.51
C TYR A 173 10.32 1.86 -6.45
N ASP A 174 10.32 2.32 -7.71
CA ASP A 174 11.37 2.01 -8.68
C ASP A 174 12.74 2.47 -8.18
N SER A 175 12.83 3.70 -7.65
CA SER A 175 14.07 4.21 -7.07
C SER A 175 14.55 3.40 -5.86
N PHE A 176 13.63 2.85 -5.06
CA PHE A 176 14.00 1.97 -3.94
C PHE A 176 14.45 0.61 -4.46
N ALA A 177 13.71 0.01 -5.39
CA ALA A 177 14.06 -1.27 -6.00
C ALA A 177 15.44 -1.21 -6.64
N ASP A 178 15.73 -0.16 -7.40
CA ASP A 178 17.05 0.10 -7.99
C ASP A 178 18.14 0.21 -6.91
N ALA A 179 17.90 0.93 -5.82
CA ALA A 179 18.88 1.09 -4.73
C ALA A 179 19.12 -0.19 -3.92
N VAL A 180 18.16 -1.12 -3.87
CA VAL A 180 18.31 -2.43 -3.22
C VAL A 180 18.96 -3.45 -4.14
N LEU A 181 18.77 -3.33 -5.46
CA LEU A 181 19.30 -4.25 -6.47
C LEU A 181 20.68 -3.83 -7.04
N SER A 182 21.15 -2.60 -6.76
CA SER A 182 22.50 -2.08 -7.12
C SER A 182 23.58 -2.45 -6.11
#